data_AF-G2Z6J4-F1
#
_entry.id   AF-G2Z6J4-F1
#
_cell.length_a   1.000
_cell.length_b   1.000
_cell.length_c   1.000
_cell.angle_alpha   90.00
_cell.angle_beta   90.00
_cell.angle_gamma   90.00
#
_symmetry.space_group_name_H-M   'P 1'
#
loop_
_entity.id
_entity.type
_entity.pdbx_description
1 polymer ?
#
loop_
_entity_poly.entity_id
_entity_poly.type
_entity_poly.pdbx_seq_one_letter_code
_entity_poly.pdbx_strand_id
1 'polypeptide(L)'
;MQHLHSGWAYLVLLFLVIAIINAVLGLQSSKEFTPKDRKISLLGLIFTHTQLLIGLITYFISPLGAAAFGQMQDSSLRLTSLEHPLVNIIGIVLITIGWVKHKKATDSKSKFKAIALFYGLGLLLILSRIPWNLWF
;
A
#
# COMPACT_ATOMS: atom_id res chain seq x y z
N MET A 1 1.41 8.74 18.40
CA MET A 1 1.94 8.24 17.12
C MET A 1 1.02 7.23 16.44
N GLN A 2 0.41 6.27 17.16
CA GLN A 2 -0.54 5.31 16.57
C GLN A 2 -1.74 5.96 15.87
N HIS A 3 -2.37 6.99 16.47
CA HIS A 3 -3.46 7.75 15.81
C HIS A 3 -3.01 8.51 14.56
N LEU A 4 -1.75 8.94 14.49
CA LEU A 4 -1.19 9.55 13.27
C LEU A 4 -0.96 8.49 12.19
N HIS A 5 -0.47 7.30 12.57
CA HIS A 5 -0.24 6.20 11.65
C HIS A 5 -1.54 5.63 11.07
N SER A 6 -2.57 5.43 11.91
CA SER A 6 -3.89 4.97 11.47
C SER A 6 -4.63 6.05 10.68
N GLY A 7 -4.57 7.31 11.11
CA GLY A 7 -5.11 8.45 10.38
C GLY A 7 -4.52 8.60 8.97
N TRP A 8 -3.18 8.51 8.85
CA TRP A 8 -2.51 8.58 7.55
C TRP A 8 -2.83 7.37 6.67
N ALA A 9 -3.01 6.19 7.26
CA ALA A 9 -3.36 4.99 6.51
C ALA A 9 -4.68 5.14 5.73
N TYR A 10 -5.68 5.84 6.29
CA TYR A 10 -6.92 6.11 5.55
C TYR A 10 -6.69 6.93 4.28
N LEU A 11 -5.77 7.90 4.30
CA LEU A 11 -5.38 8.64 3.09
C LEU A 11 -4.69 7.71 2.08
N VAL A 12 -3.80 6.83 2.54
CA VAL A 12 -3.12 5.85 1.67
C VAL A 12 -4.14 4.96 0.97
N LEU A 13 -5.09 4.40 1.72
CA LEU A 13 -6.15 3.55 1.18
C LEU A 13 -6.99 4.31 0.16
N LEU A 14 -7.38 5.55 0.46
CA LEU A 14 -8.12 6.41 -0.46
C LEU A 14 -7.36 6.63 -1.79
N PHE A 15 -6.10 7.06 -1.72
CA PHE A 15 -5.31 7.32 -2.93
C PHE A 15 -4.99 6.06 -3.74
N LEU A 16 -4.78 4.91 -3.07
CA LEU A 16 -4.63 3.63 -3.77
C LEU A 16 -5.91 3.21 -4.49
N VAL A 17 -7.07 3.33 -3.84
CA VAL A 17 -8.37 3.03 -4.45
C VAL A 17 -8.62 3.94 -5.65
N ILE A 18 -8.37 5.25 -5.54
CA ILE A 18 -8.52 6.19 -6.66
C ILE A 18 -7.59 5.79 -7.82
N ALA A 19 -6.33 5.43 -7.54
CA ALA A 19 -5.39 4.99 -8.57
C ALA A 19 -5.83 3.71 -9.27
N ILE A 20 -6.35 2.74 -8.51
CA ILE A 20 -6.87 1.47 -9.05
C ILE A 20 -8.11 1.72 -9.91
N ILE A 21 -9.10 2.48 -9.41
CA ILE A 21 -10.32 2.80 -10.15
C ILE A 21 -9.97 3.54 -11.45
N ASN A 22 -9.11 4.55 -11.39
CA ASN A 22 -8.67 5.27 -12.58
C ASN A 22 -8.00 4.34 -13.60
N ALA A 23 -7.19 3.38 -13.14
CA ALA A 23 -6.54 2.43 -14.00
C ALA A 23 -7.50 1.40 -14.62
N VAL A 24 -8.47 0.91 -13.85
CA VAL A 24 -9.50 -0.01 -14.35
C VAL A 24 -10.40 0.67 -15.39
N LEU A 25 -10.84 1.90 -15.13
CA LEU A 25 -11.61 2.68 -16.10
C LEU A 25 -10.78 2.97 -17.37
N GLY A 26 -9.49 3.29 -17.22
CA GLY A 26 -8.58 3.46 -18.36
C GLY A 26 -8.46 2.21 -19.24
N LEU A 27 -8.47 1.02 -18.64
CA LEU A 27 -8.47 -0.26 -19.36
C LEU A 27 -9.78 -0.53 -20.10
N GLN A 28 -10.92 -0.33 -19.43
CA GLN A 28 -12.23 -0.63 -20.00
C GLN A 28 -12.58 0.32 -21.15
N SER A 29 -12.24 1.60 -21.00
CA SER A 29 -12.54 2.63 -22.00
C SER A 29 -11.48 2.74 -23.11
N SER A 30 -10.44 1.88 -23.10
CA SER A 30 -9.30 1.95 -24.04
C SER A 30 -8.72 3.36 -24.18
N LYS A 31 -8.65 4.08 -23.05
CA LYS A 31 -8.23 5.48 -22.99
C LYS A 31 -6.72 5.58 -23.22
N GLU A 32 -6.28 6.70 -23.80
CA GLU A 32 -4.87 7.07 -23.77
C GLU A 32 -4.38 7.38 -22.35
N PHE A 33 -3.18 6.91 -22.01
CA PHE A 33 -2.57 7.14 -20.71
C PHE A 33 -1.95 8.53 -20.66
N THR A 34 -2.58 9.43 -19.90
CA THR A 34 -2.21 10.84 -19.86
C THR A 34 -1.32 11.19 -18.65
N PRO A 35 -0.69 12.38 -18.63
CA PRO A 35 0.02 12.85 -17.44
C PRO A 35 -0.84 12.92 -16.17
N LYS A 36 -2.17 13.09 -16.30
CA LYS A 36 -3.10 13.06 -15.16
C LYS A 36 -3.13 11.67 -14.52
N ASP A 37 -3.24 10.62 -15.33
CA ASP A 37 -3.27 9.22 -14.87
C ASP A 37 -1.96 8.84 -14.16
N ARG A 38 -0.83 9.32 -14.70
CA ARG A 38 0.48 9.19 -14.07
C ARG A 38 0.54 9.86 -12.70
N LYS A 39 0.04 11.10 -12.57
CA LYS A 39 0.03 11.83 -11.29
C LYS A 39 -0.81 11.12 -10.25
N ILE A 40 -2.00 10.62 -10.63
CA ILE A 40 -2.87 9.86 -9.71
C ILE A 40 -2.13 8.62 -9.19
N SER A 41 -1.52 7.85 -10.09
CA SER A 41 -0.75 6.66 -9.72
C SER A 41 0.46 6.99 -8.84
N LEU A 42 1.14 8.10 -9.14
CA LEU A 42 2.29 8.59 -8.37
C LEU A 42 1.90 8.98 -6.93
N LEU A 43 0.74 9.63 -6.75
CA LEU A 43 0.25 9.97 -5.41
C LEU A 43 0.05 8.69 -4.59
N GLY A 44 -0.61 7.67 -5.14
CA GLY A 44 -0.75 6.36 -4.49
C GLY A 44 0.60 5.77 -4.06
N LEU A 45 1.61 5.82 -4.94
CA LEU A 45 2.98 5.38 -4.62
C LEU A 45 3.58 6.16 -3.45
N ILE A 46 3.56 7.50 -3.52
CA ILE A 46 4.17 8.39 -2.53
C ILE A 46 3.52 8.17 -1.16
N PHE A 47 2.19 8.23 -1.08
CA PHE A 47 1.48 8.03 0.19
C PHE A 47 1.81 6.68 0.82
N THR A 48 1.85 5.62 0.02
CA THR A 48 2.20 4.27 0.51
C THR A 48 3.63 4.20 1.05
N HIS A 49 4.61 4.84 0.39
CA HIS A 49 5.99 4.87 0.88
C HIS A 49 6.16 5.75 2.12
N THR A 50 5.46 6.90 2.18
CA THR A 50 5.42 7.73 3.38
C THR A 50 4.82 6.96 4.56
N GLN A 51 3.77 6.16 4.32
CA GLN A 51 3.18 5.30 5.34
C GLN A 51 4.15 4.23 5.85
N LEU A 52 4.98 3.65 4.98
CA LEU A 52 6.05 2.75 5.42
C LEU A 52 6.99 3.45 6.39
N LEU A 53 7.43 4.67 6.07
CA LEU A 53 8.33 5.43 6.95
C LEU A 53 7.67 5.73 8.30
N ILE A 54 6.41 6.19 8.30
CA ILE A 54 5.65 6.44 9.53
C ILE A 54 5.47 5.12 10.33
N GLY A 55 5.22 4.02 9.63
CA GLY A 55 5.08 2.69 10.23
C GLY A 55 6.37 2.20 10.88
N LEU A 56 7.51 2.33 10.21
CA LEU A 56 8.83 1.99 10.76
C LEU A 56 9.15 2.85 11.99
N ILE A 57 8.92 4.17 11.92
CA ILE A 57 9.12 5.06 13.07
C ILE A 57 8.24 4.62 14.25
N THR A 58 6.96 4.33 14.00
CA THR A 58 6.03 3.87 15.04
C THR A 58 6.46 2.53 15.62
N TYR A 59 6.95 1.62 14.77
CA TYR A 59 7.42 0.30 15.14
C TYR A 59 8.63 0.35 16.08
N PHE A 60 9.62 1.20 15.79
CA PHE A 60 10.85 1.30 16.60
C PHE A 60 10.70 2.18 17.86
N ILE A 61 9.75 3.12 17.88
CA ILE A 61 9.48 3.96 19.06
C ILE A 61 8.54 3.24 20.06
N SER A 62 7.68 2.35 19.58
CA SER A 62 6.72 1.64 20.44
C SER A 62 7.43 0.63 21.36
N PRO A 63 7.22 0.69 22.69
CA PRO A 63 7.74 -0.31 23.63
C PRO A 63 7.25 -1.73 23.29
N LEU A 64 6.03 -1.86 22.74
CA LEU A 64 5.45 -3.13 22.33
C LEU A 64 6.04 -3.68 21.02
N GLY A 65 6.41 -2.81 20.08
CA GLY A 65 6.83 -3.25 18.74
C GLY A 65 8.10 -4.11 18.78
N ALA A 66 9.12 -3.62 19.50
CA ALA A 66 10.38 -4.35 19.68
C ALA A 66 10.27 -5.51 20.68
N ALA A 67 9.54 -5.34 21.78
CA ALA A 67 9.42 -6.37 22.82
C ALA A 67 8.54 -7.58 22.40
N ALA A 68 7.59 -7.37 21.49
CA ALA A 68 6.76 -8.44 20.92
C ALA A 68 7.46 -9.21 19.79
N PHE A 69 8.67 -8.80 19.38
CA PHE A 69 9.44 -9.51 18.36
C PHE A 69 9.95 -10.84 18.94
N GLY A 70 9.42 -11.95 18.42
CA GLY A 70 9.72 -13.30 18.93
C GLY A 70 8.63 -13.90 19.83
N GLN A 71 7.61 -13.13 20.22
CA GLN A 71 6.44 -13.66 20.94
C GLN A 71 5.45 -14.31 19.96
N MET A 72 5.88 -15.43 19.35
CA MET A 72 5.12 -16.11 18.29
C MET A 72 3.96 -16.95 18.80
N GLN A 73 3.86 -17.20 20.11
CA GLN A 73 2.77 -17.96 20.71
C GLN A 73 1.48 -17.15 20.82
N ASP A 74 1.58 -15.83 21.06
CA ASP A 74 0.42 -14.95 21.12
C ASP A 74 0.06 -14.46 19.71
N SER A 75 -1.13 -14.85 19.24
CA SER A 75 -1.63 -14.49 17.91
C SER A 75 -1.80 -13.00 17.71
N SER A 76 -2.17 -12.24 18.75
CA SER A 76 -2.40 -10.81 18.67
C SER A 76 -1.09 -10.04 18.56
N LEU A 77 -0.09 -10.46 19.34
CA LEU A 77 1.26 -9.90 19.25
C LEU A 77 1.92 -10.24 17.92
N ARG A 78 1.82 -11.50 17.46
CA ARG A 78 2.37 -11.93 16.16
C ARG A 78 1.78 -11.17 14.97
N LEU A 79 0.47 -10.89 15.00
CA LEU A 79 -0.19 -10.10 13.95
C LEU A 79 0.44 -8.72 13.81
N THR A 80 0.68 -8.03 14.94
CA THR A 80 1.12 -6.64 14.95
C THR A 80 2.63 -6.47 14.80
N SER A 81 3.42 -7.37 15.39
CA SER A 81 4.88 -7.28 15.39
C SER A 81 5.52 -7.84 14.12
N LEU A 82 4.89 -8.83 13.47
CA LEU A 82 5.48 -9.56 12.35
C LEU A 82 4.59 -9.59 11.12
N GLU A 83 3.37 -10.13 11.23
CA GLU A 83 2.53 -10.39 10.04
C GLU A 83 2.12 -9.09 9.33
N HIS A 84 1.72 -8.06 10.09
CA HIS A 84 1.32 -6.77 9.54
C HIS A 84 2.48 -6.03 8.84
N PRO A 85 3.64 -5.77 9.50
CA PRO A 85 4.77 -5.14 8.82
C PRO A 85 5.25 -5.93 7.61
N LEU A 86 5.36 -7.26 7.71
CA LEU A 86 5.84 -8.11 6.64
C LEU A 86 4.94 -8.06 5.41
N VAL A 87 3.62 -8.24 5.60
CA VAL A 87 2.67 -8.24 4.50
C VAL A 87 2.53 -6.84 3.88
N ASN A 88 2.62 -5.77 4.68
CA ASN A 88 2.67 -4.42 4.15
C ASN A 88 3.89 -4.17 3.27
N ILE A 89 5.08 -4.64 3.68
CA ILE A 89 6.29 -4.53 2.86
C ILE A 89 6.10 -5.25 1.52
N ILE A 90 5.54 -6.47 1.53
CA ILE A 90 5.23 -7.20 0.29
C ILE A 90 4.25 -6.41 -0.58
N GLY A 91 3.19 -5.85 0.02
CA GLY A 91 2.23 -5.00 -0.68
C GLY A 91 2.88 -3.76 -1.32
N ILE A 92 3.77 -3.09 -0.60
CA ILE A 92 4.53 -1.93 -1.09
C ILE A 92 5.46 -2.33 -2.24
N VAL A 93 6.15 -3.47 -2.14
CA VAL A 93 6.99 -3.99 -3.22
C VAL A 93 6.16 -4.23 -4.49
N LEU A 94 4.97 -4.80 -4.37
CA LEU A 94 4.06 -4.97 -5.52
C LEU A 94 3.67 -3.61 -6.12
N ILE A 95 3.28 -2.64 -5.30
CA ILE A 95 2.95 -1.27 -5.76
C ILE A 95 4.16 -0.65 -6.52
N THR A 96 5.37 -0.83 -6.00
CA THR A 96 6.60 -0.36 -6.66
C THR A 96 6.86 -1.09 -7.99
N ILE A 97 6.60 -2.40 -8.07
CA ILE A 97 6.68 -3.15 -9.32
C ILE A 97 5.66 -2.62 -10.34
N GLY A 98 4.43 -2.34 -9.92
CA GLY A 98 3.41 -1.70 -10.77
C GLY A 98 3.90 -0.36 -11.32
N TRP A 99 4.50 0.46 -10.46
CA TRP A 99 5.10 1.73 -10.85
C TRP A 99 6.28 1.57 -11.82
N VAL A 100 7.18 0.62 -11.60
CA VAL A 100 8.30 0.40 -12.52
C VAL A 100 7.81 -0.14 -13.87
N LYS A 101 6.83 -1.05 -13.87
CA LYS A 101 6.27 -1.64 -15.09
C LYS A 101 5.52 -0.62 -15.94
N HIS A 102 4.71 0.26 -15.36
CA HIS A 102 4.03 1.29 -16.16
C HIS A 102 5.04 2.22 -16.85
N LYS A 103 6.16 2.58 -16.20
CA LYS A 103 7.18 3.44 -16.82
C LYS A 103 7.87 2.78 -18.01
N LYS A 104 8.02 1.45 -17.98
CA LYS A 104 8.66 0.67 -19.05
C LYS A 104 7.71 0.31 -20.20
N ALA A 105 6.40 0.42 -19.98
CA ALA A 105 5.40 0.13 -21.00
C ALA A 105 5.33 1.24 -22.06
N THR A 106 5.17 0.86 -23.31
CA THR A 106 5.07 1.78 -24.46
C THR A 106 3.61 2.18 -24.71
N ASP A 107 2.70 1.21 -24.73
CA ASP A 107 1.28 1.42 -24.98
C ASP A 107 0.47 1.76 -23.72
N SER A 108 -0.63 2.49 -23.92
CA SER A 108 -1.51 2.98 -22.85
C SER A 108 -2.21 1.85 -22.07
N LYS A 109 -2.61 0.77 -22.76
CA LYS A 109 -3.29 -0.37 -22.13
C LYS A 109 -2.36 -1.09 -21.15
N SER A 110 -1.11 -1.34 -21.52
CA SER A 110 -0.11 -1.96 -20.66
C SER A 110 0.23 -1.10 -19.44
N LYS A 111 0.26 0.24 -19.59
CA LYS A 111 0.46 1.17 -18.46
C LYS A 111 -0.67 1.05 -17.44
N PHE A 112 -1.93 1.13 -17.89
CA PHE A 112 -3.07 0.97 -16.99
C PHE A 112 -3.15 -0.43 -16.38
N LYS A 113 -2.84 -1.48 -17.15
CA LYS A 113 -2.83 -2.87 -16.66
C LYS A 113 -1.82 -3.08 -15.55
N ALA A 114 -0.62 -2.51 -15.70
CA ALA A 114 0.41 -2.57 -14.68
C ALA A 114 -0.06 -1.93 -13.36
N ILE A 115 -0.64 -0.73 -13.41
CA ILE A 115 -1.13 -0.07 -12.20
C ILE A 115 -2.30 -0.86 -11.59
N ALA A 116 -3.33 -1.18 -12.36
CA ALA A 116 -4.52 -1.87 -11.86
C ALA A 116 -4.19 -3.21 -11.18
N LEU A 117 -3.36 -4.05 -11.82
CA LEU A 117 -3.01 -5.36 -11.29
C LEU A 117 -2.16 -5.25 -10.03
N PHE A 118 -1.05 -4.52 -10.10
CA PHE A 118 -0.07 -4.52 -9.01
C PHE A 118 -0.53 -3.66 -7.82
N TYR A 119 -1.20 -2.54 -8.06
CA TYR A 119 -1.76 -1.74 -6.96
C TYR A 119 -2.95 -2.46 -6.33
N GLY A 120 -3.77 -3.15 -7.14
CA GLY A 120 -4.85 -4.00 -6.63
C GLY A 120 -4.35 -5.12 -5.72
N LEU A 121 -3.34 -5.89 -6.17
CA LEU A 121 -2.72 -6.92 -5.34
C LEU A 121 -2.06 -6.35 -4.08
N GLY A 122 -1.36 -5.22 -4.20
CA GLY A 122 -0.76 -4.54 -3.06
C GLY A 122 -1.80 -4.08 -2.03
N LEU A 123 -2.90 -3.49 -2.49
CA LEU A 123 -4.02 -3.07 -1.64
C LEU A 123 -4.67 -4.27 -0.93
N LEU A 124 -4.92 -5.37 -1.65
CA LEU A 124 -5.49 -6.59 -1.06
C LEU A 124 -4.61 -7.15 0.06
N LEU A 125 -3.29 -7.20 -0.16
CA LEU A 125 -2.35 -7.63 0.88
C LEU A 125 -2.38 -6.71 2.10
N ILE A 126 -2.31 -5.40 1.89
CA ILE A 126 -2.35 -4.41 2.98
C ILE A 126 -3.64 -4.58 3.79
N LEU A 127 -4.81 -4.61 3.13
CA LEU A 127 -6.10 -4.77 3.80
C LEU A 127 -6.21 -6.08 4.60
N SER A 128 -5.59 -7.16 4.12
CA SER A 128 -5.66 -8.49 4.76
C SER A 128 -5.02 -8.56 6.15
N ARG A 129 -4.07 -7.67 6.47
CA ARG A 129 -3.32 -7.70 7.73
C ARG A 129 -3.41 -6.40 8.52
N ILE A 130 -4.34 -5.50 8.22
CA ILE A 130 -4.60 -4.36 9.11
C ILE A 130 -5.16 -4.90 10.44
N PRO A 131 -4.55 -4.56 11.60
CA PRO A 131 -5.11 -4.90 12.90
C PRO A 131 -6.27 -3.96 13.23
N TRP A 132 -7.43 -4.20 12.60
CA TRP A 132 -8.62 -3.34 12.67
C TRP A 132 -9.08 -3.06 14.10
N ASN A 133 -8.94 -4.03 14.99
CA ASN A 133 -9.27 -3.92 16.41
C ASN A 133 -8.40 -2.93 17.19
N LEU A 134 -7.23 -2.54 16.67
CA LEU A 134 -6.29 -1.60 17.30
C LEU A 134 -6.38 -0.19 16.70
N TRP A 135 -7.29 0.03 15.76
CA TRP A 135 -7.49 1.33 15.10
C TRP A 135 -8.65 2.13 15.70
N PHE A 136 -9.45 1.53 16.59
CA PHE A 136 -10.55 2.11 17.35
C PHE A 136 -10.20 2.13 18.84
#